data_AF-A0A8H2W3V8-F1
#
_entry.id   AF-A0A8H2W3V8-F1
#
_cell.length_a   1.000
_cell.length_b   1.000
_cell.length_c   1.000
_cell.angle_alpha   90.00
_cell.angle_beta   90.00
_cell.angle_gamma   90.00
#
_symmetry.space_group_name_H-M   'P 1'
#
loop_
_entity.id
_entity.type
_entity.pdbx_description
1 polymer ?
#
loop_
_entity_poly.entity_id
_entity_poly.type
_entity_poly.pdbx_seq_one_letter_code
_entity_poly.pdbx_strand_id
1 'polypeptide(L)'
;MRNQWNAREIFSIDPKGDTLFNCVGISKSKPGHPRCLKPIGKPRRTAAARLLDELSSLPISGGDYSEREVEEIMEDLLGEVLCYIHKQGGSHPQNEEVGGRWWGRVERVQLSLQRGVEEQVRAQSPLRMVERERYQIPVAVREPVVTARNFVPFGKYKMLASESQREEAQREEAQREEAQREEAQREEAQREEAQREEERRMREETARRERQEALRLREEESQREEAQREEAQREEAQREEAQREEAQREEAQILHQSQLQAQRRSEDAELQLERDRQIQVLQQQHEATAHLQNTRDIRSRRLDVPQPVAIQSIFQRPTIAIPEPITTQPPLQPHPIQRPLLRKPLDDCPLCYEPIARDEDAEWCRAQCGQNVCKECFAQWRHTLGRIKITCCICRAKWKF
;
A
#
# COMPACT_ATOMS: atom_id res chain seq x y z
N MET A 1 -40.32 -16.23 22.45
CA MET A 1 -40.60 -14.78 22.35
C MET A 1 -39.62 -14.25 21.32
N ARG A 2 -40.07 -13.61 20.23
CA ARG A 2 -39.12 -13.08 19.24
C ARG A 2 -38.36 -11.94 19.89
N ASN A 3 -37.03 -12.05 19.93
CA ASN A 3 -36.10 -11.03 20.40
C ASN A 3 -36.21 -9.81 19.49
N GLN A 4 -37.24 -8.98 19.69
CA GLN A 4 -37.44 -7.79 18.87
C GLN A 4 -36.52 -6.69 19.38
N TRP A 5 -35.36 -6.59 18.73
CA TRP A 5 -34.55 -5.39 18.74
C TRP A 5 -34.98 -4.50 17.57
N ASN A 6 -34.81 -3.19 17.72
CA ASN A 6 -35.15 -2.20 16.69
C ASN A 6 -33.88 -1.42 16.31
N ALA A 7 -33.33 -1.69 15.13
CA ALA A 7 -32.08 -1.09 14.67
C ALA A 7 -32.14 0.44 14.63
N ARG A 8 -33.32 1.03 14.37
CA ARG A 8 -33.52 2.50 14.33
C ARG A 8 -33.28 3.13 15.70
N GLU A 9 -33.82 2.50 16.74
CA GLU A 9 -33.66 2.95 18.13
C GLU A 9 -32.23 2.72 18.60
N ILE A 10 -31.69 1.53 18.33
CA ILE A 10 -30.33 1.15 18.73
C ILE A 10 -29.30 2.08 18.11
N PHE A 11 -29.39 2.41 16.83
CA PHE A 11 -28.42 3.32 16.18
C PHE A 11 -28.81 4.79 16.31
N SER A 12 -30.02 5.08 16.80
CA SER A 12 -30.57 6.44 16.93
C SER A 12 -30.59 7.16 15.57
N ILE A 13 -31.07 6.47 14.54
CA ILE A 13 -31.18 6.99 13.17
C ILE A 13 -32.59 6.72 12.64
N ASP A 14 -33.21 7.75 12.07
CA ASP A 14 -34.47 7.62 11.36
C ASP A 14 -34.43 8.34 10.01
N PRO A 15 -34.11 7.62 8.92
CA PRO A 15 -34.09 8.20 7.59
C PRO A 15 -35.50 8.46 7.00
N LYS A 16 -36.59 7.99 7.65
CA LYS A 16 -37.98 8.19 7.20
C LYS A 16 -38.60 9.49 7.74
N GLY A 17 -38.25 9.90 8.97
CA GLY A 17 -38.91 11.00 9.68
C GLY A 17 -38.54 12.41 9.23
N ASP A 18 -37.36 12.61 8.62
CA ASP A 18 -36.81 13.96 8.38
C ASP A 18 -36.60 14.28 6.90
N THR A 19 -37.09 15.45 6.47
CA THR A 19 -36.81 15.97 5.12
C THR A 19 -35.32 16.28 4.91
N LEU A 20 -34.55 16.39 6.00
CA LEU A 20 -33.11 16.66 6.04
C LEU A 20 -32.35 15.64 6.91
N PHE A 21 -32.37 14.35 6.55
CA PHE A 21 -31.50 13.37 7.19
C PHE A 21 -30.05 13.64 6.81
N ASN A 22 -29.23 13.94 7.81
CA ASN A 22 -27.82 14.30 7.64
C ASN A 22 -26.89 13.12 7.92
N CYS A 23 -25.65 13.25 7.44
CA CYS A 23 -24.60 12.28 7.65
C CYS A 23 -24.36 11.98 9.14
N VAL A 24 -24.21 10.69 9.48
CA VAL A 24 -24.02 10.23 10.86
C VAL A 24 -22.58 10.44 11.38
N GLY A 25 -21.63 10.75 10.50
CA GLY A 25 -20.23 11.01 10.88
C GLY A 25 -20.04 12.28 11.72
N ILE A 26 -18.86 12.43 12.31
CA ILE A 26 -18.50 13.53 13.22
C ILE A 26 -17.62 14.56 12.50
N SER A 27 -17.92 15.85 12.66
CA SER A 27 -17.07 16.93 12.15
C SER A 27 -15.94 17.23 13.14
N LYS A 28 -14.70 16.77 12.86
CA LYS A 28 -13.52 17.05 13.71
C LYS A 28 -13.06 18.52 13.64
N SER A 29 -13.57 19.29 12.69
CA SER A 29 -13.20 20.70 12.44
C SER A 29 -13.80 21.73 13.40
N LYS A 30 -14.68 21.34 14.35
CA LYS A 30 -15.28 22.25 15.33
C LYS A 30 -15.07 21.73 16.76
N PRO A 31 -14.68 22.59 17.73
CA PRO A 31 -14.63 22.19 19.13
C PRO A 31 -16.04 21.80 19.60
N GLY A 32 -16.17 20.62 20.23
CA GLY A 32 -17.46 20.06 20.69
C GLY A 32 -18.06 18.95 19.80
N HIS A 33 -17.34 18.45 18.79
CA HIS A 33 -17.71 17.29 17.95
C HIS A 33 -19.16 17.28 17.41
N PRO A 34 -19.67 18.34 16.75
CA PRO A 34 -20.99 18.28 16.17
C PRO A 34 -21.07 17.24 15.05
N ARG A 35 -22.23 16.57 14.96
CA ARG A 35 -22.56 15.66 13.84
C ARG A 35 -22.38 16.39 12.51
N CYS A 36 -22.01 15.64 11.48
CA CYS A 36 -21.92 16.14 10.13
C CYS A 36 -23.28 16.66 9.65
N LEU A 37 -23.33 17.89 9.18
CA LEU A 37 -24.57 18.50 8.68
C LEU A 37 -24.76 18.31 7.17
N LYS A 38 -24.00 17.41 6.53
CA LYS A 38 -24.18 17.13 5.09
C LYS A 38 -25.44 16.29 4.88
N PRO A 39 -26.40 16.75 4.07
CA PRO A 39 -27.62 16.00 3.82
C PRO A 39 -27.35 14.75 2.99
N ILE A 40 -28.08 13.68 3.29
CA ILE A 40 -28.07 12.43 2.53
C ILE A 40 -29.25 12.44 1.56
N GLY A 41 -28.98 12.16 0.29
CA GLY A 41 -29.98 12.18 -0.77
C GLY A 41 -31.10 11.15 -0.58
N LYS A 42 -32.28 11.42 -1.17
CA LYS A 42 -33.47 10.55 -1.09
C LYS A 42 -33.21 9.06 -1.45
N PRO A 43 -32.44 8.71 -2.50
CA PRO A 43 -32.18 7.31 -2.82
C PRO A 43 -31.49 6.57 -1.66
N ARG A 44 -30.45 7.19 -1.11
CA ARG A 44 -29.65 6.65 -0.01
C ARG A 44 -30.43 6.55 1.30
N ARG A 45 -31.28 7.55 1.60
CA ARG A 45 -32.21 7.46 2.73
C ARG A 45 -33.18 6.30 2.60
N THR A 46 -33.66 6.04 1.39
CA THR A 46 -34.60 4.94 1.13
C THR A 46 -33.89 3.60 1.29
N ALA A 47 -32.66 3.47 0.81
CA ALA A 47 -31.82 2.28 1.01
C ALA A 47 -31.52 2.05 2.50
N ALA A 48 -31.01 3.06 3.21
CA ALA A 48 -30.78 3.00 4.66
C ALA A 48 -32.03 2.61 5.44
N ALA A 49 -33.20 3.12 5.04
CA ALA A 49 -34.46 2.78 5.67
C ALA A 49 -34.83 1.29 5.51
N ARG A 50 -34.54 0.69 4.35
CA ARG A 50 -34.75 -0.74 4.09
C ARG A 50 -33.79 -1.60 4.89
N LEU A 51 -32.50 -1.26 4.87
CA LEU A 51 -31.46 -1.97 5.62
C LEU A 51 -31.75 -1.97 7.13
N LEU A 52 -32.27 -0.87 7.68
CA LEU A 52 -32.70 -0.81 9.08
C LEU A 52 -33.90 -1.72 9.40
N ASP A 53 -34.86 -1.80 8.48
CA ASP A 53 -36.03 -2.67 8.63
C ASP A 53 -35.59 -4.15 8.52
N GLU A 54 -34.64 -4.45 7.63
CA GLU A 54 -34.01 -5.77 7.45
C GLU A 54 -33.21 -6.20 8.68
N LEU A 55 -32.32 -5.33 9.20
CA LEU A 55 -31.60 -5.58 10.45
C LEU A 55 -32.56 -5.88 11.59
N SER A 56 -33.61 -5.07 11.76
CA SER A 56 -34.60 -5.27 12.83
C SER A 56 -35.38 -6.60 12.71
N SER A 57 -35.33 -7.26 11.54
CA SER A 57 -35.95 -8.56 11.31
C SER A 57 -35.03 -9.75 11.63
N LEU A 58 -33.71 -9.53 11.68
CA LEU A 58 -32.73 -10.58 11.95
C LEU A 58 -32.64 -10.93 13.44
N PRO A 59 -32.42 -12.21 13.80
CA PRO A 59 -32.06 -12.58 15.15
C PRO A 59 -30.65 -12.04 15.46
N ILE A 60 -30.47 -11.39 16.59
CA ILE A 60 -29.14 -10.96 17.09
C ILE A 60 -28.59 -11.90 18.16
N SER A 61 -29.34 -12.91 18.57
CA SER A 61 -28.92 -13.93 19.53
C SER A 61 -29.74 -15.19 19.35
N GLY A 62 -29.17 -16.36 19.66
CA GLY A 62 -29.82 -17.66 19.48
C GLY A 62 -29.10 -18.56 18.50
N GLY A 63 -29.69 -19.71 18.17
CA GLY A 63 -29.10 -20.70 17.26
C GLY A 63 -29.25 -20.36 15.77
N ASP A 64 -30.11 -19.41 15.43
CA ASP A 64 -30.35 -18.85 14.10
C ASP A 64 -29.62 -17.52 13.87
N TYR A 65 -28.84 -17.04 14.84
CA TYR A 65 -28.02 -15.83 14.71
C TYR A 65 -26.77 -16.07 13.86
N SER A 66 -26.59 -15.22 12.85
CA SER A 66 -25.34 -15.10 12.11
C SER A 66 -24.73 -13.72 12.33
N GLU A 67 -23.58 -13.68 13.00
CA GLU A 67 -22.81 -12.46 13.22
C GLU A 67 -22.43 -11.79 11.89
N ARG A 68 -21.97 -12.60 10.94
CA ARG A 68 -21.59 -12.14 9.60
C ARG A 68 -22.73 -11.46 8.86
N GLU A 69 -23.94 -12.00 8.93
CA GLU A 69 -25.11 -11.41 8.23
C GLU A 69 -25.50 -10.05 8.82
N VAL A 70 -25.40 -9.89 10.14
CA VAL A 70 -25.65 -8.60 10.81
C VAL A 70 -24.54 -7.59 10.46
N GLU A 71 -23.29 -8.04 10.42
CA GLU A 71 -22.13 -7.21 10.05
C GLU A 71 -22.22 -6.71 8.60
N GLU A 72 -22.50 -7.59 7.65
CA GLU A 72 -22.65 -7.24 6.22
C GLU A 72 -23.70 -6.15 6.00
N ILE A 73 -24.90 -6.30 6.60
CA ILE A 73 -25.96 -5.30 6.46
C ILE A 73 -25.61 -3.99 7.19
N MET A 74 -24.84 -4.06 8.29
CA MET A 74 -24.34 -2.87 8.97
C MET A 74 -23.31 -2.10 8.11
N GLU A 75 -22.43 -2.79 7.40
CA GLU A 75 -21.49 -2.18 6.46
C GLU A 75 -22.21 -1.47 5.31
N ASP A 76 -23.21 -2.13 4.71
CA ASP A 76 -24.07 -1.54 3.70
C ASP A 76 -24.79 -0.30 4.23
N LEU A 77 -25.31 -0.37 5.46
CA LEU A 77 -25.99 0.75 6.11
C LEU A 77 -25.05 1.94 6.33
N LEU A 78 -23.83 1.71 6.81
CA LEU A 78 -22.79 2.75 6.91
C LEU A 78 -22.51 3.39 5.55
N GLY A 79 -22.46 2.54 4.52
CA GLY A 79 -22.33 2.92 3.13
C GLY A 79 -23.42 3.86 2.62
N GLU A 80 -24.61 3.86 3.26
CA GLU A 80 -25.76 4.70 2.92
C GLU A 80 -25.94 5.94 3.82
N VAL A 81 -25.49 5.89 5.08
CA VAL A 81 -25.69 6.99 6.03
C VAL A 81 -24.48 7.93 6.19
N LEU A 82 -23.31 7.57 5.65
CA LEU A 82 -22.12 8.42 5.65
C LEU A 82 -22.00 9.23 4.36
N CYS A 83 -21.59 10.51 4.45
CA CYS A 83 -21.26 11.29 3.25
C CYS A 83 -19.94 10.79 2.64
N TYR A 84 -19.70 11.10 1.36
CA TYR A 84 -18.49 10.69 0.64
C TYR A 84 -17.19 11.04 1.38
N ILE A 85 -17.13 12.21 2.02
CA ILE A 85 -15.96 12.66 2.80
C ILE A 85 -15.68 11.74 4.00
N HIS A 86 -16.70 11.27 4.70
CA HIS A 86 -16.55 10.37 5.85
C HIS A 86 -16.53 8.88 5.47
N LYS A 87 -16.93 8.56 4.23
CA LYS A 87 -16.92 7.20 3.68
C LYS A 87 -15.54 6.83 3.12
N GLN A 88 -14.98 7.64 2.22
CA GLN A 88 -13.74 7.32 1.49
C GLN A 88 -12.84 8.53 1.16
N GLY A 89 -13.38 9.76 1.17
CA GLY A 89 -12.70 10.92 0.56
C GLY A 89 -12.07 11.94 1.52
N GLY A 90 -11.82 11.59 2.78
CA GLY A 90 -11.23 12.50 3.78
C GLY A 90 -9.99 11.91 4.43
N SER A 91 -9.15 12.75 5.03
CA SER A 91 -7.96 12.35 5.81
C SER A 91 -8.25 11.47 7.04
N HIS A 92 -9.54 11.15 7.29
CA HIS A 92 -9.98 10.26 8.34
C HIS A 92 -11.32 9.60 7.96
N PRO A 93 -11.34 8.43 7.30
CA PRO A 93 -12.56 7.65 7.13
C PRO A 93 -13.15 7.30 8.51
N GLN A 94 -14.48 7.22 8.60
CA GLN A 94 -15.20 6.99 9.86
C GLN A 94 -16.10 5.76 9.82
N ASN A 95 -15.98 4.93 8.78
CA ASN A 95 -16.69 3.66 8.64
C ASN A 95 -16.42 2.75 9.86
N GLU A 96 -15.15 2.50 10.18
CA GLU A 96 -14.76 1.63 11.30
C GLU A 96 -15.16 2.23 12.65
N GLU A 97 -14.98 3.54 12.84
CA GLU A 97 -15.28 4.21 14.12
C GLU A 97 -16.80 4.28 14.40
N VAL A 98 -17.62 4.49 13.35
CA VAL A 98 -19.09 4.50 13.50
C VAL A 98 -19.62 3.06 13.58
N GLY A 99 -19.09 2.15 12.75
CA GLY A 99 -19.41 0.73 12.76
C GLY A 99 -19.13 0.08 14.10
N GLY A 100 -17.93 0.22 14.65
CA GLY A 100 -17.58 -0.31 15.97
C GLY A 100 -18.43 0.25 17.11
N ARG A 101 -18.84 1.52 17.04
CA ARG A 101 -19.79 2.10 18.01
C ARG A 101 -21.18 1.51 17.91
N TRP A 102 -21.65 1.21 16.71
CA TRP A 102 -22.92 0.53 16.49
C TRP A 102 -22.86 -0.91 16.93
N TRP A 103 -21.78 -1.62 16.61
CA TRP A 103 -21.55 -2.99 17.04
C TRP A 103 -21.57 -3.12 18.56
N GLY A 104 -20.83 -2.24 19.26
CA GLY A 104 -20.86 -2.21 20.72
C GLY A 104 -22.24 -1.89 21.31
N ARG A 105 -23.19 -1.31 20.55
CA ARG A 105 -24.59 -1.20 20.97
C ARG A 105 -25.34 -2.51 20.77
N VAL A 106 -25.13 -3.21 19.64
CA VAL A 106 -25.68 -4.54 19.38
C VAL A 106 -25.23 -5.52 20.46
N GLU A 107 -23.94 -5.57 20.79
CA GLU A 107 -23.39 -6.42 21.86
C GLU A 107 -24.04 -6.15 23.22
N ARG A 108 -24.31 -4.88 23.56
CA ARG A 108 -25.04 -4.54 24.80
C ARG A 108 -26.46 -5.09 24.82
N VAL A 109 -27.15 -5.07 23.68
CA VAL A 109 -28.48 -5.67 23.54
C VAL A 109 -28.38 -7.20 23.63
N GLN A 110 -27.39 -7.82 22.99
CA GLN A 110 -27.13 -9.26 23.07
C GLN A 110 -26.90 -9.72 24.50
N LEU A 111 -26.04 -9.03 25.25
CA LEU A 111 -25.77 -9.30 26.66
C LEU A 111 -27.03 -9.13 27.52
N SER A 112 -27.86 -8.13 27.23
CA SER A 112 -29.12 -7.91 27.95
C SER A 112 -30.12 -9.05 27.70
N LEU A 113 -30.18 -9.55 26.47
CA LEU A 113 -31.02 -10.70 26.11
C LEU A 113 -30.51 -11.99 26.76
N GLN A 114 -29.20 -12.22 26.80
CA GLN A 114 -28.59 -13.37 27.46
C GLN A 114 -28.89 -13.38 28.98
N ARG A 115 -28.75 -12.24 29.66
CA ARG A 115 -29.09 -12.12 31.09
C ARG A 115 -30.56 -12.39 31.36
N GLY A 116 -31.46 -11.91 30.50
CA GLY A 116 -32.90 -12.19 30.62
C GLY A 116 -33.21 -13.68 30.51
N VAL A 117 -32.53 -14.39 29.60
CA VAL A 117 -32.66 -15.85 29.46
C VAL A 117 -32.09 -16.58 30.68
N GLU A 118 -30.91 -16.19 31.18
CA GLU A 118 -30.30 -16.78 32.38
C GLU A 118 -31.13 -16.57 33.65
N GLU A 119 -31.70 -15.38 33.83
CA GLU A 119 -32.55 -15.05 34.97
C GLU A 119 -33.89 -15.80 34.90
N GLN A 120 -34.44 -15.97 33.70
CA GLN A 120 -35.64 -16.78 33.47
C GLN A 120 -35.39 -18.29 33.65
N VAL A 121 -34.22 -18.80 33.28
CA VAL A 121 -33.78 -20.19 33.58
C VAL A 121 -33.55 -20.38 35.08
N ARG A 122 -32.97 -19.38 35.77
CA ARG A 122 -32.80 -19.38 37.23
C ARG A 122 -34.15 -19.39 37.95
N ALA A 123 -35.13 -18.62 37.45
CA ALA A 123 -36.49 -18.57 38.01
C ALA A 123 -37.30 -19.85 37.77
N GLN A 124 -37.00 -20.60 36.70
CA GLN A 124 -37.64 -21.90 36.40
C GLN A 124 -36.91 -23.10 37.04
N SER A 125 -35.75 -22.88 37.64
CA SER A 125 -35.02 -23.93 38.37
C SER A 125 -35.77 -24.25 39.66
N PRO A 126 -36.15 -25.53 39.92
CA PRO A 126 -36.84 -25.90 41.14
C PRO A 126 -35.97 -25.51 42.34
N LEU A 127 -36.52 -24.69 43.24
CA LEU A 127 -35.90 -24.42 44.53
C LEU A 127 -35.67 -25.76 45.25
N ARG A 128 -34.43 -26.26 45.21
CA ARG A 128 -33.97 -27.21 46.23
C ARG A 128 -33.95 -26.42 47.53
N MET A 129 -35.05 -26.51 48.28
CA MET A 129 -35.08 -26.17 49.69
C MET A 129 -34.03 -27.05 50.36
N VAL A 130 -32.86 -26.47 50.61
CA VAL A 130 -31.97 -26.99 51.64
C VAL A 130 -32.68 -26.66 52.95
N GLU A 131 -33.34 -27.65 53.54
CA GLU A 131 -33.81 -27.60 54.91
C GLU A 131 -32.58 -27.33 55.79
N ARG A 132 -32.41 -26.06 56.12
CA ARG A 132 -31.54 -25.63 57.21
C ARG A 132 -32.26 -26.10 58.48
N GLU A 133 -31.88 -27.28 58.97
CA GLU A 133 -32.23 -27.72 60.32
C GLU A 133 -31.86 -26.60 61.29
N ARG A 134 -32.88 -25.85 61.73
CA ARG A 134 -32.77 -24.96 62.88
C ARG A 134 -32.58 -25.86 64.08
N TYR A 135 -31.33 -26.04 64.51
CA TYR A 135 -31.05 -26.44 65.88
C TYR A 135 -31.62 -25.38 66.82
N GLN A 136 -32.78 -25.68 67.38
CA GLN A 136 -33.34 -24.96 68.52
C GLN A 136 -32.47 -25.28 69.73
N ILE A 137 -31.78 -24.28 70.26
CA ILE A 137 -31.14 -24.32 71.57
C ILE A 137 -32.28 -24.29 72.61
N PRO A 138 -32.43 -25.27 73.51
CA PRO A 138 -33.40 -25.19 74.58
C PRO A 138 -32.94 -24.15 75.60
N VAL A 139 -33.71 -23.07 75.76
CA VAL A 139 -33.57 -22.16 76.90
C VAL A 139 -34.20 -22.85 78.11
N ALA A 140 -33.35 -23.40 78.99
CA ALA A 140 -33.80 -23.89 80.28
C ALA A 140 -34.16 -22.70 81.19
N VAL A 141 -35.47 -22.52 81.39
CA VAL A 141 -36.03 -21.61 82.39
C VAL A 141 -35.67 -22.16 83.78
N ARG A 142 -34.83 -21.43 84.51
CA ARG A 142 -34.57 -21.66 85.94
C ARG A 142 -35.71 -21.07 86.76
N GLU A 143 -36.50 -21.91 87.42
CA GLU A 143 -37.31 -21.50 88.58
C GLU A 143 -36.44 -21.43 89.85
N PRO A 144 -36.75 -20.52 90.79
CA PRO A 144 -35.99 -20.37 92.03
C PRO A 144 -36.43 -21.40 93.07
N VAL A 145 -35.52 -22.30 93.47
CA VAL A 145 -35.71 -23.17 94.64
C VAL A 145 -35.34 -22.40 95.90
N VAL A 146 -36.31 -22.31 96.80
CA VAL A 146 -36.24 -21.67 98.11
C VAL A 146 -35.37 -22.50 99.06
N THR A 147 -34.60 -21.75 99.85
CA THR A 147 -33.65 -22.11 100.90
C THR A 147 -33.96 -23.34 101.77
N ALA A 148 -32.94 -24.17 101.99
CA ALA A 148 -32.77 -24.92 103.24
C ALA A 148 -31.33 -24.74 103.73
N ARG A 149 -31.18 -23.96 104.81
CA ARG A 149 -29.97 -23.86 105.63
C ARG A 149 -29.57 -25.24 106.10
N ASN A 150 -28.41 -25.72 105.69
CA ASN A 150 -27.70 -26.76 106.43
C ASN A 150 -26.28 -26.30 106.77
N PHE A 151 -26.01 -26.47 108.04
CA PHE A 151 -24.86 -26.03 108.83
C PHE A 151 -23.64 -26.87 108.44
N VAL A 152 -22.53 -26.24 108.03
CA VAL A 152 -21.24 -26.92 107.81
C VAL A 152 -20.29 -26.54 108.96
N PRO A 153 -19.66 -27.51 109.65
CA PRO A 153 -18.80 -27.22 110.80
C PRO A 153 -17.48 -26.57 110.40
N PHE A 154 -17.01 -25.67 111.27
CA PHE A 154 -15.71 -25.00 111.24
C PHE A 154 -14.56 -26.02 111.21
N GLY A 155 -13.80 -26.07 110.11
CA GLY A 155 -12.59 -26.90 110.04
C GLY A 155 -11.81 -26.96 108.71
N LYS A 156 -12.26 -26.33 107.61
CA LYS A 156 -11.62 -26.45 106.28
C LYS A 156 -11.23 -25.13 105.60
N TYR A 157 -11.04 -24.05 106.34
CA TYR A 157 -10.76 -22.73 105.75
C TYR A 157 -9.35 -22.55 105.15
N LYS A 158 -8.37 -23.42 105.45
CA LYS A 158 -7.03 -23.36 104.82
C LYS A 158 -6.94 -24.13 103.49
N MET A 159 -7.78 -25.14 103.27
CA MET A 159 -7.78 -25.94 102.03
C MET A 159 -8.50 -25.21 100.89
N LEU A 160 -9.65 -24.60 101.17
CA LEU A 160 -10.47 -23.89 100.17
C LEU A 160 -9.78 -22.61 99.64
N ALA A 161 -8.99 -21.93 100.47
CA ALA A 161 -8.18 -20.79 100.02
C ALA A 161 -7.02 -21.22 99.11
N SER A 162 -6.44 -22.40 99.36
CA SER A 162 -5.39 -23.00 98.52
C SER A 162 -5.95 -23.52 97.19
N GLU A 163 -7.17 -24.08 97.19
CA GLU A 163 -7.89 -24.46 95.96
C GLU A 163 -8.30 -23.24 95.14
N SER A 164 -8.82 -22.18 95.77
CA SER A 164 -9.15 -20.91 95.09
C SER A 164 -7.92 -20.27 94.42
N GLN A 165 -6.76 -20.29 95.10
CA GLN A 165 -5.50 -19.79 94.53
C GLN A 165 -5.00 -20.64 93.35
N ARG A 166 -5.25 -21.95 93.37
CA ARG A 166 -4.91 -22.85 92.25
C ARG A 166 -5.84 -22.64 91.05
N GLU A 167 -7.14 -22.45 91.29
CA GLU A 167 -8.10 -22.13 90.22
C GLU A 167 -7.81 -20.76 89.59
N GLU A 168 -7.43 -19.76 90.40
CA GLU A 168 -7.03 -18.44 89.90
C GLU A 168 -5.73 -18.54 89.07
N ALA A 169 -4.72 -19.27 89.56
CA ALA A 169 -3.50 -19.53 88.80
C ALA A 169 -3.77 -20.27 87.48
N GLN A 170 -4.67 -21.25 87.46
CA GLN A 170 -5.09 -21.96 86.24
C GLN A 170 -5.82 -21.05 85.25
N ARG A 171 -6.64 -20.10 85.73
CA ARG A 171 -7.31 -19.11 84.87
C ARG A 171 -6.31 -18.14 84.25
N GLU A 172 -5.34 -17.66 85.03
CA GLU A 172 -4.29 -16.79 84.50
C GLU A 172 -3.40 -17.53 83.49
N GLU A 173 -3.08 -18.80 83.74
CA GLU A 173 -2.33 -19.64 82.80
C GLU A 173 -3.12 -19.85 81.50
N ALA A 174 -4.42 -20.18 81.59
CA ALA A 174 -5.30 -20.31 80.43
C ALA A 174 -5.41 -19.00 79.62
N GLN A 175 -5.50 -17.85 80.29
CA GLN A 175 -5.50 -16.54 79.62
C GLN A 175 -4.19 -16.23 78.91
N ARG A 176 -3.04 -16.61 79.50
CA ARG A 176 -1.73 -16.46 78.85
C ARG A 176 -1.60 -17.35 77.63
N GLU A 177 -2.06 -18.60 77.71
CA GLU A 177 -2.09 -19.49 76.54
C GLU A 177 -3.03 -18.98 75.44
N GLU A 178 -4.20 -18.46 75.80
CA GLU A 178 -5.13 -17.85 74.85
C GLU A 178 -4.52 -16.62 74.17
N ALA A 179 -3.88 -15.73 74.94
CA ALA A 179 -3.17 -14.57 74.40
C ALA A 179 -2.02 -14.98 73.45
N GLN A 180 -1.24 -16.01 73.79
CA GLN A 180 -0.19 -16.54 72.91
C GLN A 180 -0.75 -17.13 71.62
N ARG A 181 -1.91 -17.80 71.67
CA ARG A 181 -2.58 -18.33 70.47
C ARG A 181 -3.09 -17.20 69.57
N GLU A 182 -3.67 -16.15 70.15
CA GLU A 182 -4.10 -14.98 69.38
C GLU A 182 -2.91 -14.25 68.75
N GLU A 183 -1.80 -14.11 69.46
CA GLU A 183 -0.57 -13.51 68.93
C GLU A 183 0.01 -14.33 67.78
N ALA A 184 0.09 -15.66 67.93
CA ALA A 184 0.52 -16.56 66.86
C ALA A 184 -0.38 -16.48 65.62
N GLN A 185 -1.70 -16.41 65.80
CA GLN A 185 -2.66 -16.24 64.69
C GLN A 185 -2.47 -14.89 63.98
N ARG A 186 -2.17 -13.81 64.72
CA ARG A 186 -1.88 -12.50 64.13
C ARG A 186 -0.60 -12.52 63.31
N GLU A 187 0.45 -13.16 63.80
CA GLU A 187 1.69 -13.31 63.04
C GLU A 187 1.50 -14.15 61.78
N GLU A 188 0.74 -15.24 61.85
CA GLU A 188 0.42 -16.08 60.69
C GLU A 188 -0.38 -15.29 59.65
N ALA A 189 -1.41 -14.54 60.07
CA ALA A 189 -2.18 -13.67 59.19
C ALA A 189 -1.32 -12.59 58.50
N GLN A 190 -0.37 -11.99 59.23
CA GLN A 190 0.57 -11.02 58.66
C GLN A 190 1.50 -11.64 57.63
N ARG A 191 1.97 -12.88 57.88
CA ARG A 191 2.82 -13.61 56.92
C ARG A 191 2.06 -13.95 55.65
N GLU A 192 0.81 -14.40 55.76
CA GLU A 192 -0.04 -14.65 54.59
C GLU A 192 -0.30 -13.36 53.79
N GLU A 193 -0.59 -12.25 54.47
CA GLU A 193 -0.81 -10.96 53.81
C GLU A 193 0.44 -10.49 53.05
N ALA A 194 1.62 -10.61 53.67
CA ALA A 194 2.89 -10.30 53.04
C ALA A 194 3.15 -11.17 51.78
N GLN A 195 2.87 -12.48 51.85
CA GLN A 195 2.99 -13.38 50.70
C GLN A 195 2.05 -13.00 49.56
N ARG A 196 0.79 -12.64 49.87
CA ARG A 196 -0.18 -12.19 48.86
C ARG A 196 0.25 -10.88 48.20
N GLU A 197 0.84 -9.97 48.97
CA GLU A 197 1.38 -8.72 48.43
C GLU A 197 2.59 -8.98 47.52
N GLU A 198 3.50 -9.86 47.91
CA GLU A 198 4.64 -10.25 47.08
C GLU A 198 4.19 -10.91 45.76
N GLU A 199 3.23 -11.82 45.82
CA GLU A 199 2.64 -12.45 44.63
C GLU A 199 1.98 -11.40 43.71
N ARG A 200 1.26 -10.43 44.29
CA ARG A 200 0.67 -9.32 43.52
C ARG A 200 1.76 -8.49 42.81
N ARG A 201 2.85 -8.17 43.50
CA ARG A 201 3.98 -7.42 42.91
C ARG A 201 4.62 -8.18 41.76
N MET A 202 4.84 -9.49 41.92
CA MET A 202 5.39 -10.34 40.86
C MET A 202 4.47 -10.38 39.63
N ARG A 203 3.16 -10.53 39.84
CA ARG A 203 2.16 -10.51 38.74
C ARG A 203 2.13 -9.16 38.02
N GLU A 204 2.24 -8.05 38.75
CA GLU A 204 2.31 -6.71 38.15
C GLU A 204 3.59 -6.52 37.33
N GLU A 205 4.72 -7.03 37.82
CA GLU A 205 6.00 -6.98 37.10
C GLU A 205 5.97 -7.83 35.82
N THR A 206 5.45 -9.06 35.88
CA THR A 206 5.32 -9.91 34.69
C THR A 206 4.38 -9.27 33.67
N ALA A 207 3.23 -8.75 34.11
CA ALA A 207 2.30 -8.04 33.23
C ALA A 207 2.94 -6.77 32.63
N ARG A 208 3.85 -6.10 33.36
CA ARG A 208 4.60 -4.96 32.81
C ARG A 208 5.58 -5.40 31.73
N ARG A 209 6.30 -6.51 31.92
CA ARG A 209 7.23 -7.07 30.94
C ARG A 209 6.49 -7.51 29.67
N GLU A 210 5.37 -8.22 29.82
CA GLU A 210 4.51 -8.62 28.69
C GLU A 210 3.98 -7.42 27.92
N ARG A 211 3.54 -6.35 28.61
CA ARG A 211 3.12 -5.10 27.94
C ARG A 211 4.26 -4.46 27.15
N GLN A 212 5.48 -4.43 27.69
CA GLN A 212 6.64 -3.88 26.98
C GLN A 212 7.03 -4.72 25.77
N GLU A 213 6.98 -6.04 25.88
CA GLU A 213 7.25 -6.95 24.76
C GLU A 213 6.20 -6.82 23.66
N ALA A 214 4.91 -6.74 24.03
CA ALA A 214 3.82 -6.52 23.09
C ALA A 214 3.96 -5.18 22.34
N LEU A 215 4.42 -4.12 23.01
CA LEU A 215 4.72 -2.84 22.36
C LEU A 215 5.86 -2.96 21.36
N ARG A 216 6.96 -3.63 21.72
CA ARG A 216 8.09 -3.85 20.81
C ARG A 216 7.69 -4.65 19.57
N LEU A 217 6.89 -5.71 19.75
CA LEU A 217 6.40 -6.51 18.62
C LEU A 217 5.52 -5.68 17.68
N ARG A 218 4.66 -4.81 18.21
CA ARG A 218 3.85 -3.88 17.39
C ARG A 218 4.71 -2.85 16.65
N GLU A 219 5.75 -2.33 17.30
CA GLU A 219 6.70 -1.42 16.65
C GLU A 219 7.48 -2.11 15.52
N GLU A 220 7.95 -3.35 15.75
CA GLU A 220 8.61 -4.15 14.72
C GLU A 220 7.68 -4.50 13.56
N GLU A 221 6.42 -4.84 13.84
CA GLU A 221 5.40 -5.09 12.81
C GLU A 221 5.13 -3.83 11.98
N SER A 222 4.92 -2.68 12.64
CA SER A 222 4.75 -1.39 11.97
C SER A 222 5.95 -1.05 11.07
N GLN A 223 7.18 -1.30 11.53
CA GLN A 223 8.39 -1.06 10.74
C GLN A 223 8.48 -2.00 9.53
N ARG A 224 8.06 -3.26 9.68
CA ARG A 224 8.01 -4.22 8.55
C ARG A 224 6.98 -3.80 7.51
N GLU A 225 5.80 -3.37 7.94
CA GLU A 225 4.77 -2.86 7.04
C GLU A 225 5.23 -1.59 6.32
N GLU A 226 5.88 -0.67 7.02
CA GLU A 226 6.44 0.54 6.41
C GLU A 226 7.53 0.20 5.39
N ALA A 227 8.47 -0.70 5.72
CA ALA A 227 9.49 -1.16 4.80
C ALA A 227 8.90 -1.83 3.54
N GLN A 228 7.86 -2.65 3.69
CA GLN A 228 7.15 -3.26 2.56
C GLN A 228 6.46 -2.21 1.67
N ARG A 229 5.88 -1.17 2.27
CA ARG A 229 5.27 -0.06 1.50
C ARG A 229 6.32 0.72 0.73
N GLU A 230 7.47 1.01 1.34
CA GLU A 230 8.58 1.68 0.65
C GLU A 230 9.13 0.82 -0.50
N GLU A 231 9.29 -0.48 -0.29
CA GLU A 231 9.73 -1.40 -1.34
C GLU A 231 8.74 -1.45 -2.50
N ALA A 232 7.44 -1.58 -2.22
CA ALA A 232 6.39 -1.56 -3.24
C ALA A 232 6.39 -0.23 -4.04
N GLN A 233 6.56 0.92 -3.37
CA GLN A 233 6.67 2.21 -4.05
C GLN A 233 7.90 2.29 -4.95
N ARG A 234 9.04 1.73 -4.53
CA ARG A 234 10.26 1.67 -5.35
C ARG A 234 10.06 0.80 -6.58
N GLU A 235 9.41 -0.35 -6.44
CA GLU A 235 9.08 -1.23 -7.57
C GLU A 235 8.12 -0.55 -8.56
N GLU A 236 7.10 0.16 -8.05
CA GLU A 236 6.16 0.90 -8.88
C GLU A 236 6.87 2.04 -9.65
N ALA A 237 7.72 2.81 -8.97
CA ALA A 237 8.51 3.86 -9.61
C ALA A 237 9.45 3.30 -10.70
N GLN A 238 10.09 2.15 -10.46
CA GLN A 238 10.92 1.48 -11.47
C GLN A 238 10.10 1.01 -12.68
N ARG A 239 8.87 0.52 -12.46
CA ARG A 239 7.96 0.13 -13.55
C ARG A 239 7.54 1.33 -14.37
N GLU A 240 7.20 2.45 -13.73
CA GLU A 240 6.85 3.69 -14.44
C GLU A 240 8.04 4.23 -15.24
N GLU A 241 9.25 4.21 -14.68
CA GLU A 241 10.47 4.63 -15.38
C GLU A 241 10.74 3.73 -16.60
N ALA A 242 10.64 2.41 -16.45
CA ALA A 242 10.80 1.47 -17.56
C ALA A 242 9.76 1.71 -18.68
N GLN A 243 8.49 1.98 -18.32
CA GLN A 243 7.45 2.33 -19.29
C GLN A 243 7.76 3.65 -20.02
N ARG A 244 8.30 4.65 -19.31
CA ARG A 244 8.70 5.92 -19.93
C ARG A 244 9.87 5.71 -20.90
N GLU A 245 10.87 4.92 -20.53
CA GLU A 245 11.97 4.59 -21.43
C GLU A 245 11.49 3.83 -22.67
N GLU A 246 10.58 2.87 -22.51
CA GLU A 246 10.00 2.12 -23.63
C GLU A 246 9.22 3.05 -24.58
N ALA A 247 8.36 3.91 -24.04
CA ALA A 247 7.64 4.91 -24.83
C ALA A 247 8.59 5.86 -25.59
N GLN A 248 9.67 6.32 -24.95
CA GLN A 248 10.69 7.14 -25.62
C GLN A 248 11.40 6.38 -26.74
N ARG A 249 11.67 5.08 -26.57
CA ARG A 249 12.26 4.24 -27.61
C ARG A 249 11.31 4.05 -28.79
N GLU A 250 10.02 3.83 -28.53
CA GLU A 250 9.00 3.73 -29.57
C GLU A 250 8.86 5.05 -30.35
N GLU A 251 8.80 6.18 -29.65
CA GLU A 251 8.74 7.50 -30.29
C GLU A 251 9.97 7.76 -31.17
N ALA A 252 11.17 7.43 -30.67
CA ALA A 252 12.40 7.54 -31.45
C ALA A 252 12.39 6.64 -32.68
N GLN A 253 11.84 5.42 -32.59
CA GLN A 253 11.68 4.51 -33.72
C GLN A 253 10.69 5.07 -34.76
N ILE A 254 9.56 5.61 -34.31
CA ILE A 254 8.56 6.25 -35.19
C ILE A 254 9.19 7.44 -35.91
N LEU A 255 9.90 8.30 -35.18
CA LEU A 255 10.59 9.46 -35.76
C LEU A 255 11.63 9.02 -36.80
N HIS A 256 12.45 8.02 -36.48
CA HIS A 256 13.44 7.49 -37.41
C HIS A 256 12.78 6.91 -38.67
N GLN A 257 11.70 6.15 -38.51
CA GLN A 257 10.96 5.60 -39.65
C GLN A 257 10.34 6.72 -40.51
N SER A 258 9.79 7.75 -39.90
CA SER A 258 9.26 8.94 -40.59
C SER A 258 10.34 9.67 -41.38
N GLN A 259 11.53 9.85 -40.81
CA GLN A 259 12.69 10.44 -41.49
C GLN A 259 13.11 9.61 -42.71
N LEU A 260 13.21 8.28 -42.57
CA LEU A 260 13.52 7.40 -43.70
C LEU A 260 12.45 7.46 -44.80
N GLN A 261 11.17 7.54 -44.43
CA GLN A 261 10.09 7.73 -45.40
C GLN A 261 10.16 9.09 -46.10
N ALA A 262 10.53 10.15 -45.38
CA ALA A 262 10.75 11.47 -45.98
C ALA A 262 11.94 11.48 -46.94
N GLN A 263 13.05 10.82 -46.58
CA GLN A 263 14.22 10.66 -47.46
C GLN A 263 13.86 9.92 -48.74
N ARG A 264 13.20 8.75 -48.64
CA ARG A 264 12.75 8.00 -49.83
C ARG A 264 11.84 8.83 -50.73
N ARG A 265 10.90 9.59 -50.16
CA ARG A 265 10.04 10.50 -50.93
C ARG A 265 10.82 11.60 -51.63
N SER A 266 11.88 12.12 -51.00
CA SER A 266 12.78 13.11 -51.61
C SER A 266 13.55 12.50 -52.78
N GLU A 267 14.12 11.32 -52.61
CA GLU A 267 14.84 10.58 -53.66
C GLU A 267 13.93 10.24 -54.84
N ASP A 268 12.71 9.75 -54.57
CA ASP A 268 11.71 9.46 -55.60
C ASP A 268 11.30 10.72 -56.37
N ALA A 269 11.14 11.86 -55.69
CA ALA A 269 10.83 13.14 -56.33
C ALA A 269 11.98 13.63 -57.22
N GLU A 270 13.23 13.48 -56.79
CA GLU A 270 14.41 13.80 -57.61
C GLU A 270 14.50 12.89 -58.85
N LEU A 271 14.29 11.59 -58.69
CA LEU A 271 14.25 10.64 -59.80
C LEU A 271 13.12 10.96 -60.79
N GLN A 272 11.96 11.38 -60.29
CA GLN A 272 10.85 11.81 -61.14
C GLN A 272 11.21 13.07 -61.93
N LEU A 273 11.84 14.06 -61.30
CA LEU A 273 12.25 15.29 -61.95
C LEU A 273 13.30 15.06 -63.04
N GLU A 274 14.25 14.14 -62.81
CA GLU A 274 15.23 13.74 -63.82
C GLU A 274 14.56 12.97 -64.98
N ARG A 275 13.58 12.11 -64.70
CA ARG A 275 12.80 11.43 -65.75
C ARG A 275 12.02 12.44 -66.61
N ASP A 276 11.37 13.41 -65.99
CA ASP A 276 10.63 14.46 -66.70
C ASP A 276 11.56 15.30 -67.58
N ARG A 277 12.76 15.62 -67.08
CA ARG A 277 13.81 16.30 -67.86
C ARG A 277 14.25 15.47 -69.07
N GLN A 278 14.45 14.16 -68.92
CA GLN A 278 14.80 13.28 -70.04
C GLN A 278 13.69 13.21 -71.09
N ILE A 279 12.42 13.14 -70.65
CA ILE A 279 11.26 13.18 -71.56
C ILE A 279 11.24 14.49 -72.35
N GLN A 280 11.49 15.62 -71.69
CA GLN A 280 11.52 16.93 -72.35
C GLN A 280 12.64 17.00 -73.39
N VAL A 281 13.84 16.48 -73.09
CA VAL A 281 14.94 16.41 -74.06
C VAL A 281 14.56 15.55 -75.27
N LEU A 282 13.93 14.39 -75.05
CA LEU A 282 13.46 13.53 -76.13
C LEU A 282 12.39 14.22 -77.00
N GLN A 283 11.46 14.96 -76.40
CA GLN A 283 10.46 15.75 -77.12
C GLN A 283 11.12 16.82 -78.00
N GLN A 284 12.10 17.57 -77.47
CA GLN A 284 12.84 18.58 -78.25
C GLN A 284 13.58 17.96 -79.43
N GLN A 285 14.19 16.77 -79.24
CA GLN A 285 14.84 16.04 -80.34
C GLN A 285 13.83 15.61 -81.41
N HIS A 286 12.66 15.11 -81.00
CA HIS A 286 11.59 14.73 -81.92
C HIS A 286 11.07 15.94 -82.72
N GLU A 287 10.87 17.10 -82.08
CA GLU A 287 10.48 18.34 -82.77
C GLU A 287 11.55 18.83 -83.74
N ALA A 288 12.83 18.82 -83.34
CA ALA A 288 13.94 19.21 -84.20
C ALA A 288 14.08 18.30 -85.43
N THR A 289 13.94 16.97 -85.24
CA THR A 289 13.96 16.01 -86.35
C THR A 289 12.76 16.19 -87.29
N ALA A 290 11.56 16.42 -86.75
CA ALA A 290 10.38 16.73 -87.56
C ALA A 290 10.55 18.03 -88.37
N HIS A 291 11.16 19.07 -87.78
CA HIS A 291 11.46 20.31 -88.48
C HIS A 291 12.50 20.11 -89.60
N LEU A 292 13.55 19.30 -89.36
CA LEU A 292 14.54 18.93 -90.39
C LEU A 292 13.91 18.13 -91.54
N GLN A 293 12.98 17.22 -91.24
CA GLN A 293 12.24 16.48 -92.27
C GLN A 293 11.34 17.42 -93.10
N ASN A 294 10.58 18.30 -92.44
CA ASN A 294 9.72 19.27 -93.12
C ASN A 294 10.54 20.23 -94.02
N THR A 295 11.67 20.74 -93.54
CA THR A 295 12.57 21.58 -94.38
C THR A 295 13.18 20.81 -95.55
N ARG A 296 13.50 19.52 -95.39
CA ARG A 296 13.95 18.63 -96.47
C ARG A 296 12.86 18.36 -97.51
N ASP A 297 11.62 18.18 -97.08
CA ASP A 297 10.46 18.00 -97.97
C ASP A 297 10.13 19.28 -98.74
N ILE A 298 10.18 20.45 -98.09
CA ILE A 298 10.03 21.76 -98.75
C ILE A 298 11.14 21.97 -99.79
N ARG A 299 12.39 21.60 -99.47
CA ARG A 299 13.52 21.70 -100.40
C ARG A 299 13.39 20.73 -101.58
N SER A 300 12.87 19.52 -101.36
CA SER A 300 12.59 18.54 -102.42
C SER A 300 11.44 18.99 -103.33
N ARG A 301 10.43 19.70 -102.80
CA ARG A 301 9.33 20.27 -103.59
C ARG A 301 9.72 21.50 -104.44
N ARG A 302 10.90 22.11 -104.21
CA ARG A 302 11.40 23.27 -104.98
C ARG A 302 12.36 22.90 -106.13
N LEU A 303 12.70 21.63 -106.31
CA LEU A 303 13.57 21.16 -107.39
C LEU A 303 12.83 20.07 -108.18
N ASP A 304 12.18 20.45 -109.28
CA ASP A 304 11.85 19.53 -110.36
C ASP A 304 13.16 19.13 -111.06
N VAL A 305 13.73 18.01 -110.63
CA VAL A 305 14.85 17.36 -111.33
C VAL A 305 14.55 15.86 -111.40
N PRO A 306 14.59 15.24 -112.59
CA PRO A 306 14.29 13.82 -112.74
C PRO A 306 15.43 12.96 -112.19
N GLN A 307 15.03 11.83 -111.58
CA GLN A 307 15.90 10.67 -111.32
C GLN A 307 16.78 10.37 -112.54
N PRO A 308 18.06 10.01 -112.36
CA PRO A 308 18.35 8.57 -112.47
C PRO A 308 19.57 8.01 -111.70
N VAL A 309 19.51 6.67 -111.63
CA VAL A 309 20.55 5.62 -111.64
C VAL A 309 21.49 5.35 -110.46
N ALA A 310 21.59 4.05 -110.21
CA ALA A 310 22.40 3.37 -109.22
C ALA A 310 23.91 3.54 -109.43
N ILE A 311 24.62 3.68 -108.31
CA ILE A 311 26.05 3.41 -108.19
C ILE A 311 26.24 2.49 -106.99
N GLN A 312 26.74 1.27 -107.25
CA GLN A 312 27.37 0.42 -106.26
C GLN A 312 28.67 1.08 -105.82
N SER A 313 28.91 1.27 -104.52
CA SER A 313 30.21 0.98 -103.91
C SER A 313 30.23 1.24 -102.39
N ILE A 314 30.43 0.15 -101.65
CA ILE A 314 31.43 -0.04 -100.58
C ILE A 314 31.58 1.09 -99.55
N PHE A 315 30.90 0.96 -98.39
CA PHE A 315 31.48 1.37 -97.12
C PHE A 315 31.20 0.29 -96.06
N GLN A 316 32.28 -0.10 -95.40
CA GLN A 316 32.39 -1.25 -94.52
C GLN A 316 31.59 -1.08 -93.23
N ARG A 317 30.87 -2.15 -92.83
CA ARG A 317 30.38 -2.32 -91.46
C ARG A 317 31.57 -2.31 -90.49
N PRO A 318 31.56 -1.54 -89.39
CA PRO A 318 32.45 -1.82 -88.29
C PRO A 318 31.96 -3.11 -87.61
N THR A 319 32.78 -4.15 -87.68
CA THR A 319 32.64 -5.37 -86.91
C THR A 319 32.72 -5.01 -85.42
N ILE A 320 31.59 -5.05 -84.72
CA ILE A 320 31.58 -5.08 -83.25
C ILE A 320 32.20 -6.41 -82.85
N ALA A 321 33.47 -6.37 -82.46
CA ALA A 321 34.13 -7.48 -81.80
C ALA A 321 33.63 -7.52 -80.35
N ILE A 322 32.84 -8.55 -80.04
CA ILE A 322 32.59 -8.99 -78.66
C ILE A 322 33.72 -9.95 -78.29
N PRO A 323 34.50 -9.64 -77.24
CA PRO A 323 34.92 -10.65 -76.27
C PRO A 323 34.38 -10.23 -74.88
N GLU A 324 33.41 -10.94 -74.33
CA GLU A 324 33.56 -12.05 -73.35
C GLU A 324 33.91 -11.63 -71.90
N PRO A 325 33.45 -12.40 -70.90
CA PRO A 325 32.82 -11.87 -69.69
C PRO A 325 33.79 -11.43 -68.60
N ILE A 326 33.27 -10.53 -67.78
CA ILE A 326 33.87 -9.96 -66.57
C ILE A 326 34.36 -11.09 -65.64
N THR A 327 35.67 -11.27 -65.55
CA THR A 327 36.30 -12.00 -64.45
C THR A 327 36.14 -11.16 -63.18
N THR A 328 35.28 -11.64 -62.29
CA THR A 328 35.15 -11.22 -60.89
C THR A 328 36.52 -11.11 -60.24
N GLN A 329 36.91 -9.89 -59.88
CA GLN A 329 37.95 -9.69 -58.88
C GLN A 329 37.42 -10.15 -57.51
N PRO A 330 38.24 -10.80 -56.68
CA PRO A 330 37.86 -11.09 -55.30
C PRO A 330 37.75 -9.76 -54.53
N PRO A 331 36.86 -9.67 -53.52
CA PRO A 331 36.68 -8.44 -52.76
C PRO A 331 38.00 -8.07 -52.11
N LEU A 332 38.51 -6.88 -52.47
CA LEU A 332 39.56 -6.22 -51.71
C LEU A 332 39.05 -6.09 -50.27
N GLN A 333 39.75 -6.71 -49.34
CA GLN A 333 39.46 -6.55 -47.92
C GLN A 333 39.56 -5.07 -47.57
N PRO A 334 38.62 -4.52 -46.77
CA PRO A 334 38.73 -3.15 -46.33
C PRO A 334 39.92 -3.05 -45.38
N HIS A 335 41.04 -2.54 -45.88
CA HIS A 335 42.02 -1.92 -45.00
C HIS A 335 41.30 -0.79 -44.26
N PRO A 336 41.41 -0.72 -42.92
CA PRO A 336 40.74 0.32 -42.15
C PRO A 336 41.34 1.65 -42.61
N ILE A 337 40.56 2.41 -43.38
CA ILE A 337 40.78 3.82 -43.58
C ILE A 337 40.82 4.39 -42.17
N GLN A 338 42.02 4.70 -41.68
CA GLN A 338 42.21 5.36 -40.40
C GLN A 338 41.61 6.76 -40.59
N ARG A 339 40.32 6.89 -40.33
CA ARG A 339 39.66 8.18 -40.27
C ARG A 339 40.44 9.01 -39.25
N PRO A 340 40.93 10.20 -39.62
CA PRO A 340 41.59 11.07 -38.65
C PRO A 340 40.60 11.33 -37.52
N LEU A 341 41.03 11.04 -36.30
CA LEU A 341 40.20 11.13 -35.12
C LEU A 341 39.94 12.60 -34.81
N LEU A 342 38.75 13.09 -35.19
CA LEU A 342 38.35 14.48 -35.03
C LEU A 342 37.72 14.69 -33.65
N ARG A 343 38.14 15.76 -32.97
CA ARG A 343 37.46 16.27 -31.78
C ARG A 343 36.04 16.68 -32.19
N LYS A 344 35.04 16.28 -31.41
CA LYS A 344 33.66 16.73 -31.61
C LYS A 344 33.51 18.20 -31.21
N PRO A 345 32.52 18.93 -31.77
CA PRO A 345 32.14 20.24 -31.25
C PRO A 345 31.90 20.20 -29.73
N LEU A 346 32.09 21.34 -29.07
CA LEU A 346 31.72 21.46 -27.66
C LEU A 346 30.22 21.27 -27.50
N ASP A 347 29.87 20.49 -26.49
CA ASP A 347 28.52 20.06 -26.16
C ASP A 347 28.48 19.87 -24.64
N ASP A 348 27.34 19.47 -24.10
CA ASP A 348 27.19 19.23 -22.67
C ASP A 348 28.11 18.10 -22.19
N CYS A 349 28.71 18.30 -21.01
CA CYS A 349 29.59 17.30 -20.42
C CYS A 349 28.79 16.05 -20.06
N PRO A 350 29.17 14.84 -20.51
CA PRO A 350 28.38 13.63 -20.26
C PRO A 350 28.46 13.11 -18.81
N LEU A 351 29.26 13.76 -17.96
CA LEU A 351 29.39 13.39 -16.54
C LEU A 351 28.59 14.31 -15.61
N CYS A 352 28.55 15.62 -15.89
CA CYS A 352 27.82 16.59 -15.07
C CYS A 352 26.61 17.23 -15.77
N TYR A 353 26.44 16.99 -17.07
CA TYR A 353 25.38 17.57 -17.92
C TYR A 353 25.39 19.10 -17.97
N GLU A 354 26.52 19.74 -17.66
CA GLU A 354 26.71 21.18 -17.81
C GLU A 354 27.38 21.52 -19.16
N PRO A 355 27.01 22.64 -19.80
CA PRO A 355 27.58 23.08 -21.06
C PRO A 355 29.04 23.49 -20.91
N ILE A 356 29.91 22.94 -21.77
CA ILE A 356 31.33 23.30 -21.77
C ILE A 356 31.53 24.57 -22.59
N ALA A 357 31.77 25.69 -21.92
CA ALA A 357 31.80 27.01 -22.55
C ALA A 357 33.01 27.25 -23.47
N ARG A 358 34.17 26.64 -23.20
CA ARG A 358 35.41 26.86 -23.96
C ARG A 358 36.19 25.57 -24.16
N ASP A 359 36.94 25.52 -25.26
CA ASP A 359 37.75 24.36 -25.63
C ASP A 359 38.82 24.02 -24.58
N GLU A 360 39.29 25.04 -23.87
CA GLU A 360 40.29 24.96 -22.80
C GLU A 360 39.73 24.33 -21.52
N ASP A 361 38.42 24.31 -21.32
CA ASP A 361 37.77 23.77 -20.13
C ASP A 361 37.36 22.29 -20.32
N ALA A 362 37.68 21.71 -21.48
CA ALA A 362 37.39 20.32 -21.83
C ALA A 362 38.63 19.46 -22.08
N GLU A 363 38.57 18.22 -21.60
CA GLU A 363 39.41 17.11 -22.07
C GLU A 363 38.58 16.21 -22.98
N TRP A 364 39.20 15.69 -24.05
CA TRP A 364 38.46 14.93 -25.06
C TRP A 364 39.09 13.60 -25.42
N CYS A 365 38.26 12.67 -25.90
CA CYS A 365 38.70 11.32 -26.25
C CYS A 365 39.53 11.29 -27.54
N ARG A 366 40.86 11.34 -27.42
CA ARG A 366 41.84 11.18 -28.51
C ARG A 366 42.02 9.74 -29.01
N ALA A 367 41.24 8.80 -28.46
CA ALA A 367 41.40 7.38 -28.73
C ALA A 367 40.41 6.83 -29.76
N GLN A 368 39.13 7.23 -29.70
CA GLN A 368 38.11 6.72 -30.63
C GLN A 368 36.94 7.67 -30.91
N CYS A 369 36.26 8.21 -29.89
CA CYS A 369 34.95 8.87 -30.09
C CYS A 369 34.97 10.39 -30.18
N GLY A 370 36.08 11.06 -29.86
CA GLY A 370 36.16 12.52 -29.97
C GLY A 370 35.37 13.32 -28.93
N GLN A 371 34.67 12.68 -27.98
CA GLN A 371 33.77 13.36 -27.03
C GLN A 371 34.54 14.21 -26.02
N ASN A 372 34.01 15.40 -25.73
CA ASN A 372 34.48 16.33 -24.70
C ASN A 372 33.90 16.00 -23.32
N VAL A 373 34.70 16.19 -22.28
CA VAL A 373 34.34 16.05 -20.86
C VAL A 373 34.95 17.24 -20.11
N CYS A 374 34.21 17.83 -19.17
CA CYS A 374 34.69 18.96 -18.37
C CYS A 374 35.97 18.59 -17.60
N LYS A 375 36.93 19.51 -17.46
CA LYS A 375 38.23 19.23 -16.80
C LYS A 375 38.05 18.76 -15.36
N GLU A 376 37.13 19.36 -14.61
CA GLU A 376 36.82 18.98 -13.23
C GLU A 376 36.31 17.53 -13.19
N CYS A 377 35.39 17.19 -14.09
CA CYS A 377 34.78 15.88 -14.23
C CYS A 377 35.83 14.82 -14.61
N PHE A 378 36.73 15.16 -15.54
CA PHE A 378 37.81 14.28 -15.97
C PHE A 378 38.86 14.07 -14.86
N ALA A 379 39.19 15.11 -14.09
CA ALA A 379 40.10 15.02 -12.95
C ALA A 379 39.54 14.11 -11.85
N GLN A 380 38.24 14.26 -11.53
CA GLN A 380 37.55 13.37 -10.59
C GLN A 380 37.51 11.93 -11.10
N TRP A 381 37.12 11.72 -12.36
CA TRP A 381 37.11 10.40 -13.01
C TRP A 381 38.47 9.71 -12.95
N ARG A 382 39.53 10.45 -13.24
CA ARG A 382 40.91 9.97 -13.14
C ARG A 382 41.31 9.63 -11.70
N HIS A 383 40.85 10.39 -10.71
CA HIS A 383 41.14 10.13 -9.31
C HIS A 383 40.44 8.85 -8.83
N THR A 384 39.19 8.63 -9.22
CA THR A 384 38.40 7.44 -8.86
C THR A 384 38.98 6.14 -9.42
N LEU A 385 39.61 6.18 -10.60
CA LEU A 385 40.17 4.98 -11.25
C LEU A 385 41.57 4.57 -10.75
N GLY A 386 42.24 5.37 -9.91
CA GLY A 386 43.54 5.01 -9.32
C GLY A 386 44.63 4.58 -10.34
N ARG A 387 45.41 3.54 -10.03
CA ARG A 387 46.46 2.95 -10.92
C ARG A 387 45.89 2.16 -12.12
N ILE A 388 44.57 2.14 -12.32
CA ILE A 388 43.91 1.41 -13.41
C ILE A 388 43.96 2.28 -14.68
N LYS A 389 44.12 1.63 -15.84
CA LYS A 389 44.19 2.31 -17.14
C LYS A 389 42.91 3.12 -17.37
N ILE A 390 43.06 4.45 -17.45
CA ILE A 390 41.95 5.37 -17.71
C ILE A 390 41.31 5.01 -19.05
N THR A 391 39.98 4.93 -19.08
CA THR A 391 39.18 4.67 -20.29
C THR A 391 38.15 5.78 -20.48
N CYS A 392 37.75 5.99 -21.73
CA CYS A 392 36.70 6.96 -22.07
C CYS A 392 35.35 6.50 -21.50
N CYS A 393 34.65 7.39 -20.79
CA CYS A 393 33.32 7.09 -20.24
C CYS A 393 32.27 6.78 -21.33
N ILE A 394 32.48 7.25 -22.56
CA ILE A 394 31.55 7.02 -23.69
C ILE A 394 31.88 5.74 -24.44
N CYS A 395 33.07 5.65 -25.05
CA CYS A 395 33.41 4.53 -25.92
C CYS A 395 34.26 3.44 -25.26
N ARG A 396 34.63 3.61 -23.99
CA ARG A 396 35.49 2.69 -23.20
C ARG A 396 36.89 2.44 -23.79
N ALA A 397 37.27 3.16 -24.85
CA ALA A 397 38.62 3.11 -25.40
C ALA A 397 39.65 3.58 -24.35
N LYS A 398 40.84 2.96 -24.36
CA LYS A 398 41.96 3.36 -23.49
C LYS A 398 42.32 4.82 -23.76
N TRP A 399 42.31 5.64 -22.72
CA TRP A 399 42.51 7.07 -22.82
C TRP A 399 43.92 7.37 -23.34
N LYS A 400 44.00 8.23 -24.36
CA LYS A 400 45.26 8.73 -24.93
C LYS A 400 45.39 10.20 -24.51
N PHE A 401 46.51 10.53 -23.87
CA PHE A 401 46.80 11.88 -23.43
C PHE A 401 47.21 12.76 -24.60
#